data_AF-A0A8J8C7P8-F1
#
_entry.id   AF-A0A8J8C7P8-F1
#
_cell.length_a   1.000
_cell.length_b   1.000
_cell.length_c   1.000
_cell.angle_alpha   90.00
_cell.angle_beta   90.00
_cell.angle_gamma   90.00
#
_symmetry.space_group_name_H-M   'P 1'
#
loop_
_entity.id
_entity.type
_entity.pdbx_description
1 polymer ?
#
loop_
_entity_poly.entity_id
_entity_poly.type
_entity_poly.pdbx_seq_one_letter_code
_entity_poly.pdbx_strand_id
1 'polypeptide(L)'
;MDRRTARISRAVAAALVFVTAAYHLWWGFPRSLVYLNAFGTGIPPDPRPFLFVALGLLLLAGPYLVSFEVISLRTAYAGAALLLVGSIAAWVTWHATGHGAFLVGGPAPASGGGGHSHGGQNTVLLVLSHFPAEPVEGAIKLVETAAVVLFVTLLRLDPAVTTQAQQANGDQTEASET
;
A
#
# COMPACT_ATOMS: atom_id res chain seq x y z
N MET A 1 -8.73 -4.81 23.12
CA MET A 1 -9.68 -3.96 22.36
C MET A 1 -11.06 -4.59 22.48
N ASP A 2 -12.13 -3.82 22.72
CA ASP A 2 -13.49 -4.38 22.75
C ASP A 2 -14.06 -4.61 21.34
N ARG A 3 -15.20 -5.32 21.23
CA ARG A 3 -15.82 -5.68 19.95
C ARG A 3 -16.29 -4.45 19.15
N ARG A 4 -16.76 -3.39 19.82
CA ARG A 4 -17.26 -2.18 19.15
C ARG A 4 -16.11 -1.39 18.56
N THR A 5 -15.04 -1.18 19.32
CA THR A 5 -13.81 -0.54 18.84
C THR A 5 -13.21 -1.34 17.69
N ALA A 6 -13.12 -2.67 17.80
CA ALA A 6 -12.63 -3.51 16.71
C ALA A 6 -13.43 -3.33 15.41
N ARG A 7 -14.77 -3.32 15.51
CA ARG A 7 -15.65 -3.13 14.34
C ARG A 7 -15.44 -1.75 13.69
N ILE A 8 -15.36 -0.69 14.49
CA ILE A 8 -15.12 0.67 14.00
C ILE A 8 -13.74 0.74 13.34
N SER A 9 -12.70 0.24 14.01
CA SER A 9 -11.34 0.21 13.48
C SER A 9 -11.25 -0.53 12.15
N ARG A 10 -11.94 -1.67 11.99
CA ARG A 10 -12.01 -2.38 10.70
C ARG A 10 -12.69 -1.56 9.62
N ALA A 11 -13.80 -0.90 9.94
CA ALA A 11 -14.52 -0.05 8.98
C ALA A 11 -13.66 1.14 8.53
N VAL A 12 -12.95 1.77 9.48
CA VAL A 12 -11.99 2.85 9.17
C VAL A 12 -10.85 2.31 8.32
N ALA A 13 -10.27 1.15 8.64
CA ALA A 13 -9.21 0.55 7.83
C ALA A 13 -9.67 0.25 6.41
N ALA A 14 -10.89 -0.29 6.24
CA ALA A 14 -11.48 -0.52 4.93
C ALA A 14 -11.68 0.78 4.14
N ALA A 15 -12.14 1.86 4.79
CA ALA A 15 -12.29 3.17 4.15
C ALA A 15 -10.94 3.76 3.71
N LEU A 16 -9.91 3.69 4.56
CA LEU A 16 -8.56 4.16 4.22
C LEU A 16 -7.98 3.38 3.04
N VAL A 17 -8.11 2.04 3.05
CA VAL A 17 -7.69 1.18 1.93
C VAL A 17 -8.44 1.49 0.65
N PHE A 18 -9.75 1.71 0.74
CA PHE A 18 -10.56 2.08 -0.43
C PHE A 18 -10.08 3.40 -1.05
N VAL A 19 -9.83 4.42 -0.22
CA VAL A 19 -9.28 5.71 -0.68
C VAL A 19 -7.91 5.52 -1.34
N THR A 20 -7.01 4.75 -0.72
CA THR A 20 -5.71 4.41 -1.30
C THR A 20 -5.86 3.71 -2.65
N ALA A 21 -6.69 2.67 -2.74
CA ALA A 21 -6.87 1.92 -3.96
C ALA A 21 -7.50 2.77 -5.08
N ALA A 22 -8.52 3.57 -4.76
CA ALA A 22 -9.17 4.46 -5.70
C ALA A 22 -8.19 5.48 -6.28
N TYR A 23 -7.33 6.08 -5.45
CA TYR A 23 -6.29 6.99 -5.90
C TYR A 23 -5.30 6.30 -6.84
N HIS A 24 -4.79 5.12 -6.46
CA HIS A 24 -3.81 4.39 -7.28
C HIS A 24 -4.39 3.97 -8.63
N LEU A 25 -5.65 3.54 -8.67
CA LEU A 25 -6.34 3.22 -9.92
C LEU A 25 -6.59 4.48 -10.76
N TRP A 26 -7.08 5.57 -10.15
CA TRP A 26 -7.34 6.82 -10.84
C TRP A 26 -6.06 7.39 -11.47
N TRP A 27 -4.93 7.35 -10.76
CA TRP A 27 -3.66 7.84 -11.28
C TRP A 27 -3.02 6.85 -12.26
N GLY A 28 -2.96 5.57 -11.90
CA GLY A 28 -2.21 4.54 -12.60
C GLY A 28 -2.90 3.99 -13.84
N PHE A 29 -4.21 3.77 -13.81
CA PHE A 29 -4.94 3.14 -14.92
C PHE A 29 -4.86 3.94 -16.23
N PRO A 30 -5.24 5.24 -16.29
CA PRO A 30 -5.16 6.00 -17.54
C PRO A 30 -3.73 6.10 -18.07
N ARG A 31 -2.74 6.26 -17.18
CA ARG A 31 -1.32 6.33 -17.56
C ARG A 31 -0.80 5.00 -18.08
N SER A 32 -1.25 3.87 -17.52
CA SER A 32 -0.89 2.54 -18.00
C SER A 32 -1.32 2.33 -19.46
N LEU A 33 -2.51 2.82 -19.83
CA LEU A 33 -2.99 2.76 -21.22
C LEU A 33 -2.11 3.58 -22.17
N VAL A 34 -1.67 4.77 -21.74
CA VAL A 34 -0.76 5.62 -22.51
C VAL A 34 0.58 4.92 -22.73
N TYR A 35 1.18 4.34 -21.69
CA TYR A 35 2.47 3.63 -21.80
C TYR A 35 2.37 2.35 -22.62
N LEU A 36 1.26 1.61 -22.53
CA LEU A 36 1.01 0.45 -23.40
C LEU A 36 0.91 0.85 -24.87
N ASN A 37 0.23 1.96 -25.16
CA ASN A 37 0.13 2.48 -26.53
C ASN A 37 1.48 2.99 -27.07
N ALA A 38 2.34 3.50 -26.19
CA ALA A 38 3.69 3.94 -26.52
C ALA A 38 4.72 2.80 -26.52
N PHE A 39 4.32 1.56 -26.23
CA PHE A 39 5.24 0.43 -26.15
C PHE A 39 5.93 0.18 -27.50
N GLY A 40 7.26 0.04 -27.48
CA GLY A 40 8.07 -0.15 -28.70
C GLY A 40 8.50 1.15 -29.42
N THR A 41 8.15 2.33 -28.90
CA THR A 41 8.54 3.63 -29.49
C THR A 41 9.89 4.17 -28.99
N GLY A 42 10.60 3.43 -28.15
CA GLY A 42 11.90 3.83 -27.57
C GLY A 42 11.80 4.72 -26.32
N ILE A 43 10.60 5.09 -25.87
CA ILE A 43 10.40 5.76 -24.58
C ILE A 43 10.62 4.73 -23.45
N PRO A 44 11.54 4.96 -22.50
CA PRO A 44 11.70 4.08 -21.37
C PRO A 44 10.39 4.05 -20.55
N PRO A 45 9.80 2.87 -20.30
CA PRO A 45 8.51 2.79 -19.63
C PRO A 45 8.67 3.24 -18.17
N ASP A 46 7.88 4.22 -17.75
CA ASP A 46 7.69 4.48 -16.32
C ASP A 46 6.92 3.30 -15.72
N PRO A 47 7.50 2.54 -14.77
CA PRO A 47 6.84 1.36 -14.22
C PRO A 47 5.70 1.73 -13.23
N ARG A 48 5.66 2.98 -12.72
CA ARG A 48 4.72 3.38 -11.66
C ARG A 48 3.26 3.15 -12.00
N PRO A 49 2.75 3.53 -13.20
CA PRO A 49 1.33 3.34 -13.51
C PRO A 49 0.87 1.90 -13.37
N PHE A 50 1.67 0.94 -13.85
CA PHE A 50 1.36 -0.49 -13.76
C PHE A 50 1.40 -0.99 -12.32
N LEU A 51 2.42 -0.58 -11.55
CA LEU A 51 2.54 -0.93 -10.13
C LEU A 51 1.39 -0.34 -9.30
N PHE A 52 0.95 0.88 -9.62
CA PHE A 52 -0.20 1.52 -8.97
C PHE A 52 -1.49 0.74 -9.25
N VAL A 53 -1.71 0.34 -10.51
CA VAL A 53 -2.87 -0.50 -10.85
C VAL A 53 -2.82 -1.83 -10.11
N ALA A 54 -1.69 -2.53 -10.14
CA ALA A 54 -1.53 -3.79 -9.44
C ALA A 54 -1.80 -3.67 -7.93
N LEU A 55 -1.24 -2.66 -7.28
CA LEU A 55 -1.47 -2.38 -5.87
C LEU A 55 -2.95 -2.08 -5.59
N GLY A 56 -3.58 -1.21 -6.39
CA GLY A 56 -5.00 -0.87 -6.24
C GLY A 56 -5.91 -2.09 -6.34
N LEU A 57 -5.64 -2.98 -7.30
CA LEU A 57 -6.39 -4.24 -7.45
C LEU A 57 -6.16 -5.19 -6.27
N LEU A 58 -4.93 -5.36 -5.80
CA LEU A 58 -4.62 -6.22 -4.64
C LEU A 58 -5.33 -5.72 -3.37
N LEU A 59 -5.33 -4.41 -3.15
CA LEU A 59 -6.01 -3.78 -2.01
C LEU A 59 -7.53 -3.99 -2.06
N LEU A 60 -8.15 -3.91 -3.24
CA LEU A 60 -9.58 -4.19 -3.42
C LEU A 60 -9.92 -5.69 -3.34
N ALA A 61 -9.00 -6.58 -3.71
CA ALA A 61 -9.20 -8.03 -3.63
C ALA A 61 -9.22 -8.52 -2.17
N GLY A 62 -8.46 -7.90 -1.28
CA GLY A 62 -8.31 -8.32 0.13
C GLY A 62 -9.65 -8.60 0.86
N PRO A 63 -10.60 -7.65 0.87
CA PRO A 63 -11.92 -7.89 1.47
C PRO A 63 -12.64 -9.12 0.91
N TYR A 64 -12.61 -9.36 -0.41
CA TYR A 64 -13.23 -10.54 -1.01
C TYR A 64 -12.53 -11.82 -0.58
N LEU A 65 -11.19 -11.85 -0.56
CA LEU A 65 -10.43 -13.02 -0.13
C LEU A 65 -10.73 -13.39 1.33
N VAL A 66 -10.99 -12.41 2.19
CA VAL A 66 -11.42 -12.65 3.58
C VAL A 66 -12.88 -13.12 3.62
N SER A 67 -13.78 -12.47 2.88
CA SER A 67 -15.22 -12.82 2.86
C SER A 67 -15.51 -14.21 2.33
N PHE A 68 -14.69 -14.71 1.40
CA PHE A 68 -14.75 -16.08 0.88
C PHE A 68 -13.85 -17.06 1.63
N GLU A 69 -13.31 -16.67 2.79
CA GLU A 69 -12.48 -17.51 3.66
C GLU A 69 -11.23 -18.09 2.95
N VAL A 70 -10.77 -17.46 1.86
CA VAL A 70 -9.57 -17.85 1.12
C VAL A 70 -8.31 -17.54 1.93
N ILE A 71 -8.33 -16.45 2.70
CA ILE A 71 -7.25 -16.08 3.61
C ILE A 71 -7.80 -15.73 5.00
N SER A 72 -6.99 -15.99 6.04
CA SER A 72 -7.33 -15.59 7.40
C SER A 72 -7.32 -14.06 7.57
N LEU A 73 -8.05 -13.56 8.57
CA LEU A 73 -8.06 -12.14 8.93
C LEU A 73 -6.66 -11.64 9.33
N ARG A 74 -5.89 -12.50 10.03
CA ARG A 74 -4.49 -12.25 10.37
C ARG A 74 -3.63 -12.03 9.13
N THR A 75 -3.75 -12.92 8.15
CA THR A 75 -3.03 -12.86 6.88
C THR A 75 -3.41 -11.60 6.12
N ALA A 76 -4.70 -11.23 6.09
CA ALA A 76 -5.17 -10.02 5.44
C ALA A 76 -4.60 -8.75 6.08
N TYR A 77 -4.58 -8.65 7.42
CA TYR A 77 -3.99 -7.49 8.11
C TYR A 77 -2.49 -7.36 7.89
N ALA A 78 -1.76 -8.47 7.98
CA ALA A 78 -0.33 -8.48 7.71
C ALA A 78 -0.03 -8.14 6.24
N GLY A 79 -0.75 -8.76 5.31
CA GLY A 79 -0.61 -8.53 3.88
C GLY A 79 -0.91 -7.07 3.50
N ALA A 80 -2.00 -6.50 3.99
CA ALA A 80 -2.34 -5.10 3.74
C ALA A 80 -1.28 -4.14 4.31
N ALA A 81 -0.81 -4.38 5.54
CA ALA A 81 0.26 -3.59 6.13
C ALA A 81 1.55 -3.66 5.28
N LEU A 82 1.94 -4.86 4.83
CA LEU A 82 3.12 -5.05 3.98
C LEU A 82 2.99 -4.37 2.62
N LEU A 83 1.84 -4.48 1.96
CA LEU A 83 1.57 -3.81 0.69
C LEU A 83 1.68 -2.28 0.82
N LEU A 84 1.10 -1.71 1.88
CA LEU A 84 1.11 -0.28 2.13
C LEU A 84 2.51 0.23 2.53
N VAL A 85 3.24 -0.50 3.39
CA VAL A 85 4.64 -0.18 3.70
C VAL A 85 5.50 -0.25 2.44
N GLY A 86 5.28 -1.26 1.60
CA GLY A 86 5.93 -1.38 0.30
C GLY A 86 5.64 -0.20 -0.62
N SER A 87 4.38 0.26 -0.70
CA SER A 87 3.97 1.46 -1.44
C SER A 87 4.71 2.71 -0.96
N ILE A 88 4.80 2.92 0.35
CA ILE A 88 5.51 4.06 0.95
C ILE A 88 7.01 3.96 0.65
N ALA A 89 7.62 2.80 0.89
CA ALA A 89 9.05 2.59 0.65
C ALA A 89 9.43 2.77 -0.83
N ALA A 90 8.60 2.28 -1.75
CA ALA A 90 8.77 2.47 -3.18
C ALA A 90 8.68 3.95 -3.57
N TRP A 91 7.71 4.69 -3.02
CA TRP A 91 7.59 6.14 -3.24
C TRP A 91 8.84 6.88 -2.73
N VAL A 92 9.27 6.62 -1.49
CA VAL A 92 10.48 7.24 -0.92
C VAL A 92 11.70 6.96 -1.79
N THR A 93 11.90 5.69 -2.18
CA THR A 93 13.03 5.29 -3.02
C THR A 93 12.99 5.98 -4.37
N TRP A 94 11.83 6.04 -5.01
CA TRP A 94 11.65 6.70 -6.30
C TRP A 94 12.07 8.17 -6.26
N HIS A 95 11.60 8.92 -5.26
CA HIS A 95 11.93 10.34 -5.13
C HIS A 95 13.36 10.58 -4.66
N ALA A 96 13.88 9.75 -3.74
CA ALA A 96 15.25 9.87 -3.24
C ALA A 96 16.31 9.55 -4.31
N THR A 97 15.98 8.68 -5.28
CA THR A 97 16.89 8.26 -6.36
C THR A 97 16.72 9.07 -7.64
N GLY A 98 16.01 10.20 -7.59
CA GLY A 98 15.84 11.06 -8.76
C GLY A 98 14.91 10.47 -9.83
N HIS A 99 13.74 9.97 -9.42
CA HIS A 99 12.67 9.49 -10.30
C HIS A 99 13.10 8.29 -11.16
N GLY A 100 13.72 7.29 -10.54
CA GLY A 100 14.10 6.06 -11.24
C GLY A 100 15.36 6.19 -12.08
N ALA A 101 16.23 7.17 -11.80
CA ALA A 101 17.50 7.33 -12.52
C ALA A 101 18.37 6.06 -12.49
N PHE A 102 18.22 5.23 -11.46
CA PHE A 102 18.87 3.93 -11.34
C PHE A 102 18.41 2.89 -12.37
N LEU A 103 17.25 3.05 -12.99
CA LEU A 103 16.70 2.10 -13.98
C LEU A 103 17.22 2.35 -15.40
N VAL A 104 17.48 3.62 -15.76
CA VAL A 104 17.73 4.00 -17.16
C VAL A 104 18.89 4.99 -17.35
N GLY A 105 19.68 5.27 -16.31
CA GLY A 105 20.85 6.16 -16.38
C GLY A 105 20.53 7.65 -16.41
N GLY A 106 19.26 8.02 -16.25
CA GLY A 106 18.74 9.38 -16.17
C GLY A 106 17.30 9.38 -15.63
N PRO A 107 16.79 10.51 -15.13
CA PRO A 107 15.44 10.56 -14.55
C PRO A 107 14.38 10.13 -15.57
N ALA A 108 13.40 9.33 -15.14
CA ALA A 108 12.28 8.96 -16.00
C ALA A 108 11.50 10.22 -16.44
N PRO A 109 10.91 10.24 -17.65
CA PRO A 109 10.09 11.36 -18.10
C PRO A 109 9.00 11.67 -17.07
N ALA A 110 8.91 12.93 -16.63
CA ALA A 110 7.94 13.32 -15.61
C ALA A 110 6.50 13.08 -16.11
N SER A 111 5.80 12.14 -15.49
CA SER A 111 4.44 11.74 -15.87
C SER A 111 3.35 12.73 -15.39
N GLY A 112 3.67 14.03 -15.35
CA GLY A 112 2.72 15.12 -15.07
C GLY A 112 2.83 15.82 -13.71
N GLY A 113 3.98 15.80 -13.04
CA GLY A 113 4.25 16.59 -11.82
C GLY A 113 5.58 17.31 -11.88
N GLY A 114 5.73 18.42 -11.17
CA GLY A 114 6.93 19.28 -11.13
C GLY A 114 8.09 18.69 -10.33
N GLY A 115 8.36 17.39 -10.55
CA GLY A 115 9.23 16.57 -9.72
C GLY A 115 10.66 17.09 -9.67
N HIS A 116 11.13 17.37 -8.47
CA HIS A 116 12.51 17.71 -8.15
C HIS A 116 13.12 16.59 -7.30
N SER A 117 14.42 16.34 -7.47
CA SER A 117 15.14 15.32 -6.69
C SER A 117 15.57 15.92 -5.34
N HIS A 118 15.42 15.14 -4.27
CA HIS A 118 15.70 15.57 -2.89
C HIS A 118 16.96 14.91 -2.31
N GLY A 119 17.97 14.64 -3.14
CA GLY A 119 19.17 13.86 -2.81
C GLY A 119 19.62 13.95 -1.34
N GLY A 120 19.66 12.81 -0.66
CA GLY A 120 20.15 12.67 0.72
C GLY A 120 19.26 13.21 1.85
N GLN A 121 18.08 13.77 1.56
CA GLN A 121 17.16 14.25 2.61
C GLN A 121 16.51 13.10 3.39
N ASN A 122 16.20 13.34 4.67
CA ASN A 122 15.46 12.37 5.48
C ASN A 122 14.00 12.22 4.97
N THR A 123 13.41 11.04 5.21
CA THR A 123 12.07 10.67 4.71
C THR A 123 10.95 11.61 5.16
N VAL A 124 11.04 12.17 6.36
CA VAL A 124 10.01 13.08 6.90
C VAL A 124 10.05 14.42 6.17
N LEU A 125 11.24 14.97 5.94
CA LEU A 125 11.43 16.20 5.19
C LEU A 125 11.04 16.03 3.71
N LEU A 126 11.31 14.84 3.13
CA LEU A 126 10.84 14.47 1.80
C LEU A 126 9.31 14.58 1.70
N VAL A 127 8.57 13.96 2.62
CA VAL A 127 7.10 14.01 2.64
C VAL A 127 6.58 15.43 2.87
N LEU A 128 7.15 16.17 3.83
CA LEU A 128 6.75 17.55 4.14
C LEU A 128 6.99 18.50 2.95
N SER A 129 8.06 18.30 2.19
CA SER A 129 8.34 19.10 1.00
C SER A 129 7.40 18.80 -0.17
N HIS A 130 6.77 17.62 -0.19
CA HIS A 130 5.75 17.28 -1.19
C HIS A 130 4.36 17.83 -0.86
N PHE A 131 4.06 18.19 0.38
CA PHE A 131 2.79 18.85 0.70
C PHE A 131 2.52 20.14 -0.08
N PRO A 132 3.47 21.08 -0.20
CA PRO A 132 3.28 22.29 -1.00
C PRO A 132 3.43 22.06 -2.51
N ALA A 133 4.23 21.08 -2.93
CA ALA A 133 4.53 20.84 -4.35
C ALA A 133 3.51 19.91 -5.03
N GLU A 134 3.11 18.82 -4.37
CA GLU A 134 2.21 17.78 -4.86
C GLU A 134 1.24 17.36 -3.72
N PRO A 135 0.24 18.21 -3.38
CA PRO A 135 -0.55 18.06 -2.16
C PRO A 135 -1.33 16.75 -2.08
N VAL A 136 -1.77 16.24 -3.23
CA VAL A 136 -2.51 14.98 -3.32
C VAL A 136 -1.59 13.78 -3.02
N GLU A 137 -0.35 13.82 -3.48
CA GLU A 137 0.65 12.79 -3.18
C GLU A 137 1.01 12.79 -1.68
N GLY A 138 1.19 13.97 -1.08
CA GLY A 138 1.40 14.08 0.37
C GLY A 138 0.22 13.53 1.17
N ALA A 139 -1.01 13.91 0.79
CA ALA A 139 -2.22 13.46 1.46
C ALA A 139 -2.41 11.94 1.38
N ILE A 140 -2.18 11.31 0.21
CA ILE A 140 -2.34 9.87 0.10
C ILE A 140 -1.31 9.10 0.93
N LYS A 141 -0.07 9.60 1.05
CA LYS A 141 0.94 8.96 1.91
C LYS A 141 0.58 9.04 3.40
N LEU A 142 -0.10 10.10 3.84
CA LEU A 142 -0.69 10.13 5.19
C LEU A 142 -1.80 9.08 5.37
N VAL A 143 -2.70 8.95 4.38
CA VAL A 143 -3.77 7.93 4.40
C VAL A 143 -3.18 6.52 4.48
N GLU A 144 -2.17 6.21 3.66
CA GLU A 144 -1.46 4.92 3.70
C GLU A 144 -0.78 4.69 5.06
N THR A 145 -0.10 5.70 5.60
CA THR A 145 0.57 5.60 6.91
C THR A 145 -0.43 5.33 8.02
N ALA A 146 -1.56 6.04 8.02
CA ALA A 146 -2.65 5.81 8.98
C ALA A 146 -3.22 4.39 8.86
N ALA A 147 -3.39 3.90 7.62
CA ALA A 147 -3.85 2.54 7.37
C ALA A 147 -2.84 1.49 7.88
N VAL A 148 -1.53 1.68 7.68
CA VAL A 148 -0.48 0.79 8.23
C VAL A 148 -0.58 0.72 9.74
N VAL A 149 -0.62 1.87 10.42
CA VAL A 149 -0.73 1.92 11.89
C VAL A 149 -1.98 1.18 12.36
N LEU A 150 -3.10 1.37 11.68
CA LEU A 150 -4.36 0.72 12.02
C LEU A 150 -4.32 -0.79 11.79
N PHE A 151 -3.77 -1.28 10.68
CA PHE A 151 -3.61 -2.72 10.43
C PHE A 151 -2.65 -3.38 11.41
N VAL A 152 -1.54 -2.74 11.78
CA VAL A 152 -0.63 -3.25 12.80
C VAL A 152 -1.33 -3.30 14.17
N THR A 153 -2.14 -2.29 14.48
CA THR A 153 -2.93 -2.25 15.72
C THR A 153 -3.96 -3.38 15.75
N LEU A 154 -4.72 -3.56 14.66
CA LEU A 154 -5.70 -4.65 14.51
C LEU A 154 -5.02 -6.02 14.57
N LEU A 155 -3.89 -6.20 13.89
CA LEU A 155 -3.12 -7.46 13.92
C LEU A 155 -2.72 -7.87 15.34
N ARG A 156 -2.45 -6.90 16.22
CA ARG A 156 -2.03 -7.15 17.61
C ARG A 156 -3.20 -7.27 18.59
N LEU A 157 -4.25 -6.45 18.41
CA LEU A 157 -5.24 -6.20 19.44
C LEU A 157 -6.65 -6.68 19.08
N ASP A 158 -6.89 -7.14 17.85
CA ASP A 158 -8.19 -7.61 17.41
C ASP A 158 -8.56 -8.96 18.05
N PRO A 159 -9.67 -9.01 18.84
CA PRO A 159 -10.11 -10.25 19.49
C PRO A 159 -10.33 -11.41 18.51
N ALA A 160 -10.81 -11.15 17.29
CA ALA A 160 -11.05 -12.21 16.32
C ALA A 160 -9.75 -12.85 15.83
N VAL A 161 -8.66 -12.09 15.79
CA VAL A 161 -7.32 -12.58 15.42
C VAL A 161 -6.69 -13.35 16.57
N THR A 162 -6.85 -12.89 17.82
CA THR A 162 -6.29 -13.54 19.00
C THR A 162 -6.99 -14.86 19.31
N THR A 163 -8.32 -14.91 19.20
CA THR A 163 -9.09 -16.13 19.45
C THR A 163 -8.80 -17.23 18.42
N GLN A 164 -8.69 -16.89 17.12
CA GLN A 164 -8.29 -17.85 16.08
C GLN A 164 -6.90 -18.46 16.37
N ALA A 165 -5.95 -17.65 16.83
CA ALA A 165 -4.61 -18.14 17.15
C ALA A 165 -4.60 -19.10 18.36
N GLN A 166 -5.45 -18.84 19.36
CA GLN A 166 -5.57 -19.71 20.54
C GLN A 166 -6.22 -21.05 20.18
N GLN A 167 -7.26 -21.06 19.36
CA GLN A 167 -7.92 -22.27 18.88
C GLN A 167 -6.96 -23.14 18.07
N ALA A 168 -6.26 -22.55 17.10
CA ALA A 168 -5.28 -23.28 16.28
C ALA A 168 -4.14 -23.90 17.10
N ASN A 169 -3.73 -23.28 18.21
CA ASN A 169 -2.68 -23.81 19.08
C ASN A 169 -3.19 -24.93 20.01
N GLY A 170 -4.45 -24.85 20.45
CA GLY A 170 -5.11 -25.90 21.23
C GLY A 170 -5.22 -27.20 20.43
N ASP A 171 -5.77 -27.12 19.21
CA ASP A 171 -5.95 -28.27 18.33
C ASP A 171 -4.63 -28.97 17.99
N GLN A 172 -3.53 -28.20 17.82
CA GLN A 172 -2.19 -28.76 17.57
C GLN A 172 -1.62 -29.50 18.79
N THR A 173 -1.95 -29.04 20.00
CA THR A 173 -1.47 -29.68 21.23
C THR A 173 -2.17 -31.02 21.42
N GLU A 174 -3.50 -31.06 21.28
CA GLU A 174 -4.29 -32.29 21.36
C GLU A 174 -3.87 -33.33 20.31
N ALA A 175 -3.60 -32.91 19.07
CA ALA A 175 -3.14 -33.81 18.01
C ALA A 175 -1.71 -34.36 18.23
N SER A 176 -0.90 -33.74 19.08
CA SER A 176 0.44 -34.25 19.42
C SER A 176 0.44 -35.25 20.59
N GLU A 177 -0.66 -35.29 21.35
CA GLU A 177 -0.83 -36.17 22.51
C GLU A 177 -1.54 -37.51 22.15
N THR A 178 -2.05 -37.65 20.93
CA THR A 178 -2.68 -38.88 20.38
C THR A 178 -1.76 -39.65 19.45
#